data_AF-A0A2R5GRD9-F1
#
_entry.id   AF-A0A2R5GRD9-F1
#
_cell.length_a   1.000
_cell.length_b   1.000
_cell.length_c   1.000
_cell.angle_alpha   90.00
_cell.angle_beta   90.00
_cell.angle_gamma   90.00
#
_symmetry.space_group_name_H-M   'P 1'
#
loop_
_entity.id
_entity.type
_entity.pdbx_description
1 polymer ?
#
loop_
_entity_poly.entity_id
_entity_poly.type
_entity_poly.pdbx_seq_one_letter_code
_entity_poly.pdbx_strand_id
1 'polypeptide(L)'
;MKVFLHFEDTLEDDLKMTIKLTLPKSWRSGPVQRLIGTFVEAYNKKHPESALDEDAVHFEKSDGFVAPFDAPVNSFLESGGELFLKNGASQSMEALGFEPPSSEAESPAAEASDDATKASSSSSAAATTNAKTDSGSKPKGVSSVAAARAAADAKLAAKNKAEGKGGGSSASDRAGKLHCEHFGCNAWYAESENNETACKYHAKPPVFHDLRKFYSCCPEKVGWDWDSFEAIEGCCVGPHTTEKQGKQMFLGGTDVRAEAAGGTITEGAPQRIFTGFDKLSATRKTLADIGVPGSAFDAARDALKAKHESGSGEDADKVWDAVSADLGKVITTALEGVASAK
;
A
#
# COMPACT_ATOMS: atom_id res chain seq x y z
N MET A 1 -4.99 -10.40 6.41
CA MET A 1 -4.48 -11.78 6.51
C MET A 1 -3.86 -12.05 5.17
N LYS A 2 -2.60 -12.51 5.10
CA LYS A 2 -2.01 -12.86 3.81
C LYS A 2 -2.36 -14.31 3.52
N VAL A 3 -2.81 -14.61 2.32
CA VAL A 3 -3.10 -15.99 1.88
C VAL A 3 -2.51 -16.17 0.50
N PHE A 4 -2.16 -17.40 0.17
CA PHE A 4 -1.64 -17.77 -1.13
C PHE A 4 -2.62 -18.74 -1.80
N LEU A 5 -2.98 -18.44 -3.04
CA LEU A 5 -3.87 -19.25 -3.86
C LEU A 5 -3.03 -19.81 -5.01
N HIS A 6 -2.98 -21.11 -5.18
CA HIS A 6 -2.16 -21.82 -6.16
C HIS A 6 -3.05 -22.60 -7.12
N PHE A 7 -2.73 -22.65 -8.40
CA PHE A 7 -3.33 -23.56 -9.37
C PHE A 7 -2.20 -24.31 -10.08
N GLU A 8 -2.16 -25.63 -9.87
CA GLU A 8 -1.08 -26.51 -10.32
C GLU A 8 -1.59 -27.79 -10.99
N ASP A 9 -2.89 -27.90 -11.25
CA ASP A 9 -3.53 -29.10 -11.81
C ASP A 9 -3.30 -29.28 -13.33
N THR A 10 -2.55 -28.38 -13.96
CA THR A 10 -2.22 -28.44 -15.38
C THR A 10 -0.82 -29.03 -15.60
N LEU A 11 -0.71 -29.92 -16.59
CA LEU A 11 0.57 -30.48 -17.03
C LEU A 11 1.46 -29.44 -17.74
N GLU A 12 0.87 -28.33 -18.16
CA GLU A 12 1.55 -27.21 -18.79
C GLU A 12 2.01 -26.22 -17.71
N ASP A 13 3.33 -25.99 -17.63
CA ASP A 13 3.93 -25.06 -16.66
C ASP A 13 3.46 -23.61 -16.85
N ASP A 14 3.10 -23.22 -18.08
CA ASP A 14 2.59 -21.89 -18.42
C ASP A 14 1.18 -21.61 -17.88
N LEU A 15 0.42 -22.67 -17.55
CA LEU A 15 -0.93 -22.59 -17.00
C LEU A 15 -0.96 -22.59 -15.47
N LYS A 16 0.20 -22.71 -14.80
CA LYS A 16 0.31 -22.62 -13.35
C LYS A 16 0.21 -21.17 -12.90
N MET A 17 -0.56 -20.92 -11.85
CA MET A 17 -0.78 -19.56 -11.35
C MET A 17 -0.79 -19.51 -9.83
N THR A 18 -0.06 -18.55 -9.26
CA THR A 18 -0.08 -18.26 -7.84
C THR A 18 -0.45 -16.80 -7.60
N ILE A 19 -1.46 -16.58 -6.75
CA ILE A 19 -1.90 -15.25 -6.33
C ILE A 19 -1.64 -15.07 -4.84
N LYS A 20 -0.84 -14.06 -4.50
CA LYS A 20 -0.67 -13.61 -3.12
C LYS A 20 -1.71 -12.55 -2.80
N LEU A 21 -2.71 -12.90 -2.00
CA LEU A 21 -3.82 -12.01 -1.66
C LEU A 21 -3.71 -11.53 -0.22
N THR A 22 -3.81 -10.22 -0.01
CA THR A 22 -3.96 -9.65 1.34
C THR A 22 -5.44 -9.45 1.63
N LEU A 23 -6.04 -10.40 2.36
CA LEU A 23 -7.45 -10.38 2.70
C LEU A 23 -7.80 -9.23 3.65
N PRO A 24 -8.75 -8.34 3.26
CA PRO A 24 -9.31 -7.33 4.14
C PRO A 24 -10.15 -7.98 5.26
N LYS A 25 -10.33 -7.29 6.39
CA LYS A 25 -11.04 -7.84 7.56
C LYS A 25 -12.46 -8.30 7.23
N SER A 26 -13.17 -7.58 6.35
CA SER A 26 -14.54 -7.89 5.93
C SER A 26 -14.68 -9.19 5.13
N TRP A 27 -13.60 -9.69 4.53
CA TRP A 27 -13.63 -10.92 3.73
C TRP A 27 -13.34 -12.16 4.56
N ARG A 28 -12.77 -11.99 5.77
CA ARG A 28 -12.38 -13.11 6.63
C ARG A 28 -13.58 -13.90 7.16
N SER A 29 -14.68 -13.21 7.44
CA SER A 29 -15.95 -13.81 7.83
C SER A 29 -16.84 -14.15 6.64
N GLY A 30 -16.39 -13.87 5.42
CA GLY A 30 -17.14 -14.15 4.19
C GLY A 30 -16.88 -15.57 3.67
N PRO A 31 -17.72 -16.04 2.72
CA PRO A 31 -17.60 -17.38 2.15
C PRO A 31 -16.39 -17.49 1.23
N VAL A 32 -15.85 -18.70 1.14
CA VAL A 32 -14.69 -19.06 0.31
C VAL A 32 -14.99 -18.95 -1.17
N GLN A 33 -16.25 -19.05 -1.58
CA GLN A 33 -16.71 -18.78 -2.93
C GLN A 33 -16.18 -17.44 -3.48
N ARG A 34 -16.08 -16.41 -2.64
CA ARG A 34 -15.53 -15.11 -3.06
C ARG A 34 -14.05 -15.21 -3.48
N LEU A 35 -13.29 -16.08 -2.82
CA LEU A 35 -11.90 -16.35 -3.20
C LEU A 35 -11.82 -17.11 -4.52
N ILE A 36 -12.75 -18.06 -4.74
CA ILE A 36 -12.81 -18.86 -5.96
C ILE A 36 -13.08 -17.93 -7.15
N GLY A 37 -14.15 -17.14 -7.11
CA GLY A 37 -14.47 -16.18 -8.16
C GLY A 37 -13.33 -15.19 -8.43
N THR A 38 -12.70 -14.64 -7.37
CA THR A 38 -11.55 -13.74 -7.53
C THR A 38 -10.36 -14.40 -8.25
N PHE A 39 -10.10 -15.67 -7.96
CA PHE A 39 -9.02 -16.41 -8.61
C PHE A 39 -9.37 -16.74 -10.07
N VAL A 40 -10.57 -17.26 -10.32
CA VAL A 40 -11.05 -17.64 -11.65
C VAL A 40 -11.08 -16.43 -12.59
N GLU A 41 -11.57 -15.27 -12.13
CA GLU A 41 -11.53 -14.03 -12.90
C GLU A 41 -10.09 -13.63 -13.28
N ALA A 42 -9.16 -13.70 -12.31
CA ALA A 42 -7.76 -13.36 -12.54
C ALA A 42 -7.08 -14.35 -13.49
N TYR A 43 -7.44 -15.64 -13.39
CA TYR A 43 -6.94 -16.71 -14.23
C TYR A 43 -7.44 -16.57 -15.67
N ASN A 44 -8.75 -16.45 -15.88
CA ASN A 44 -9.39 -16.35 -17.19
C ASN A 44 -8.95 -15.09 -17.94
N LYS A 45 -8.66 -14.00 -17.23
CA LYS A 45 -8.08 -12.79 -17.81
C LYS A 45 -6.68 -13.01 -18.39
N LYS A 46 -5.89 -13.90 -17.78
CA LYS A 46 -4.51 -14.21 -18.19
C LYS A 46 -4.44 -15.40 -19.17
N HIS A 47 -5.39 -16.32 -19.07
CA HIS A 47 -5.48 -17.57 -19.83
C HIS A 47 -6.88 -17.71 -20.46
N PRO A 48 -7.22 -16.91 -21.48
CA PRO A 48 -8.55 -16.95 -22.11
C PRO A 48 -8.82 -18.25 -22.88
N GLU A 49 -7.77 -18.95 -23.34
CA GLU A 49 -7.88 -20.22 -24.07
C GLU A 49 -8.10 -21.44 -23.17
N SER A 50 -7.81 -21.31 -21.87
CA SER A 50 -7.95 -22.37 -20.86
C SER A 50 -8.85 -21.90 -19.72
N ALA A 51 -9.95 -21.22 -20.04
CA ALA A 51 -10.83 -20.63 -19.05
C ALA A 51 -11.34 -21.67 -18.04
N LEU A 52 -11.24 -21.32 -16.76
CA LEU A 52 -11.79 -22.07 -15.64
C LEU A 52 -13.23 -21.62 -15.37
N ASP A 53 -14.05 -22.57 -14.94
CA ASP A 53 -15.43 -22.35 -14.53
C ASP A 53 -15.51 -22.35 -13.00
N GLU A 54 -16.23 -21.39 -12.40
CA GLU A 54 -16.31 -21.21 -10.95
C GLU A 54 -16.95 -22.42 -10.24
N ASP A 55 -17.90 -23.10 -10.90
CA ASP A 55 -18.63 -24.24 -10.34
C ASP A 55 -17.85 -25.56 -10.48
N ALA A 56 -16.88 -25.60 -11.40
CA ALA A 56 -16.06 -26.77 -11.69
C ALA A 56 -14.70 -26.79 -10.97
N VAL A 57 -14.48 -25.89 -10.01
CA VAL A 57 -13.25 -25.81 -9.23
C VAL A 57 -13.53 -25.67 -7.73
N HIS A 58 -12.59 -26.15 -6.92
CA HIS A 58 -12.62 -25.97 -5.47
C HIS A 58 -11.24 -25.73 -4.91
N PHE A 59 -11.17 -25.18 -3.70
CA PHE A 59 -9.91 -25.05 -2.98
C PHE A 59 -9.69 -26.24 -2.07
N GLU A 60 -8.46 -26.73 -2.05
CA GLU A 60 -7.95 -27.75 -1.15
C GLU A 60 -6.74 -27.18 -0.41
N LYS A 61 -6.54 -27.57 0.84
CA LYS A 61 -5.31 -27.27 1.57
C LYS A 61 -4.24 -28.32 1.30
N SER A 62 -3.00 -28.04 1.70
CA SER A 62 -1.90 -29.00 1.63
C SER A 62 -2.09 -30.26 2.48
N ASP A 63 -3.02 -30.25 3.43
CA ASP A 63 -3.39 -31.40 4.28
C ASP A 63 -4.46 -32.31 3.65
N GLY A 64 -4.93 -32.00 2.44
CA GLY A 64 -6.01 -32.73 1.76
C GLY A 64 -7.41 -32.26 2.13
N PHE A 65 -7.55 -31.22 2.96
CA PHE A 65 -8.85 -30.70 3.36
C PHE A 65 -9.47 -29.87 2.22
N VAL A 66 -10.62 -30.31 1.72
CA VAL A 66 -11.44 -29.56 0.76
C VAL A 66 -12.14 -28.41 1.49
N ALA A 67 -11.82 -27.19 1.09
CA ALA A 67 -12.42 -25.98 1.63
C ALA A 67 -13.86 -25.82 1.10
N PRO A 68 -14.88 -25.85 1.98
CA PRO A 68 -16.26 -25.68 1.53
C PRO A 68 -16.51 -24.26 1.01
N PHE A 69 -17.29 -24.10 -0.06
CA PHE A 69 -17.48 -22.78 -0.70
C PHE A 69 -18.22 -21.78 0.19
N ASP A 70 -19.13 -22.25 1.04
CA ASP A 70 -19.97 -21.49 1.95
C ASP A 70 -19.32 -21.26 3.32
N ALA A 71 -18.23 -21.96 3.62
CA ALA A 71 -17.53 -21.83 4.89
C ALA A 71 -16.81 -20.49 5.01
N PRO A 72 -16.80 -19.87 6.21
CA PRO A 72 -16.06 -18.63 6.41
C PRO A 72 -14.56 -18.88 6.35
N VAL A 73 -13.84 -18.04 5.60
CA VAL A 73 -12.39 -18.20 5.37
C VAL A 73 -11.59 -18.34 6.67
N ASN A 74 -11.94 -17.57 7.70
CA ASN A 74 -11.24 -17.59 8.99
C ASN A 74 -11.51 -18.84 9.85
N SER A 75 -12.44 -19.72 9.47
CA SER A 75 -12.73 -20.96 10.21
C SER A 75 -11.60 -21.97 10.05
N PHE A 76 -10.94 -21.96 8.89
CA PHE A 76 -9.92 -22.95 8.58
C PHE A 76 -8.64 -22.33 8.01
N LEU A 77 -8.61 -21.05 7.64
CA LEU A 77 -7.42 -20.42 7.07
C LEU A 77 -6.81 -19.38 8.02
N GLU A 78 -5.52 -19.55 8.29
CA GLU A 78 -4.73 -18.62 9.12
C GLU A 78 -3.91 -17.64 8.26
N SER A 79 -3.24 -16.69 8.91
CA SER A 79 -2.35 -15.76 8.18
C SER A 79 -1.10 -16.46 7.69
N GLY A 80 -0.93 -16.49 6.38
CA GLY A 80 0.10 -17.25 5.69
C GLY A 80 -0.41 -18.56 5.09
N GLY A 81 -1.70 -18.89 5.27
CA GLY A 81 -2.27 -20.12 4.74
C GLY A 81 -2.24 -20.20 3.21
N GLU A 82 -2.06 -21.43 2.72
CA GLU A 82 -1.98 -21.77 1.30
C GLU A 82 -3.21 -22.60 0.92
N LEU A 83 -3.85 -22.23 -0.19
CA LEU A 83 -4.94 -22.97 -0.81
C LEU A 83 -4.56 -23.31 -2.24
N PHE A 84 -4.86 -24.53 -2.64
CA PHE A 84 -4.61 -25.09 -3.96
C PHE A 84 -5.95 -25.27 -4.65
N LEU A 85 -6.15 -24.56 -5.75
CA LEU A 85 -7.30 -24.72 -6.62
C LEU A 85 -7.14 -26.03 -7.39
N LYS A 86 -8.19 -26.85 -7.36
CA LYS A 86 -8.28 -28.15 -8.00
C LYS A 86 -9.49 -28.22 -8.90
N ASN A 87 -9.39 -29.01 -9.97
CA ASN A 87 -10.52 -29.29 -10.84
C ASN A 87 -11.48 -30.27 -10.15
N GLY A 88 -12.74 -29.87 -9.98
CA GLY A 88 -13.77 -30.67 -9.34
C GLY A 88 -14.84 -29.78 -8.70
N ALA A 89 -16.08 -30.29 -8.62
CA ALA A 89 -17.21 -29.55 -8.09
C ALA A 89 -16.96 -29.07 -6.65
N SER A 90 -17.28 -27.80 -6.40
CA SER A 90 -17.18 -27.23 -5.06
C SER A 90 -18.23 -27.84 -4.13
N GLN A 91 -17.82 -28.13 -2.89
CA GLN A 91 -18.68 -28.80 -1.91
C GLN A 91 -19.14 -27.81 -0.83
N SER A 92 -20.37 -27.94 -0.36
CA SER A 92 -20.89 -27.14 0.76
C SER A 92 -20.42 -27.72 2.10
N MET A 93 -20.52 -26.92 3.17
CA MET A 93 -20.29 -27.37 4.55
C MET A 93 -21.12 -28.62 4.87
N GLU A 94 -22.38 -28.66 4.45
CA GLU A 94 -23.30 -29.77 4.68
C GLU A 94 -22.85 -31.07 3.99
N ALA A 95 -22.35 -30.98 2.75
CA ALA A 95 -21.88 -32.13 2.00
C ALA A 95 -20.62 -32.76 2.61
N LEU A 96 -19.78 -31.94 3.24
CA LEU A 96 -18.53 -32.35 3.90
C LEU A 96 -18.71 -32.70 5.38
N GLY A 97 -19.93 -32.59 5.93
CA GLY A 97 -20.21 -32.88 7.35
C GLY A 97 -19.60 -31.86 8.32
N PHE A 98 -19.47 -30.60 7.90
CA PHE A 98 -18.94 -29.52 8.74
C PHE A 98 -20.05 -28.95 9.63
N GLU A 99 -20.07 -29.32 10.92
CA GLU A 99 -20.99 -28.73 11.90
C GLU A 99 -20.57 -27.28 12.24
N PRO A 100 -21.44 -26.28 12.08
CA PRO A 100 -21.14 -24.91 12.51
C PRO A 100 -21.06 -24.84 14.05
N PRO A 101 -20.18 -24.02 14.63
CA PRO A 101 -20.17 -23.82 16.08
C PRO A 101 -21.45 -23.09 16.51
N SER A 102 -22.48 -23.83 16.92
CA SER A 102 -23.70 -23.25 17.49
C SER A 102 -23.42 -22.76 18.90
N SER A 103 -23.56 -21.46 19.08
CA SER A 103 -23.70 -20.81 20.38
C SER A 103 -24.99 -21.29 21.05
N GLU A 104 -24.90 -22.12 22.07
CA GLU A 104 -25.82 -22.12 23.23
C GLU A 104 -25.25 -23.01 24.35
N ALA A 105 -25.26 -22.47 25.55
CA ALA A 105 -24.74 -23.08 26.75
C ALA A 105 -25.70 -24.14 27.30
N GLU A 106 -25.19 -25.29 27.71
CA GLU A 106 -25.55 -25.95 28.98
C GLU A 106 -24.57 -27.10 29.28
N SER A 107 -24.02 -27.11 30.49
CA SER A 107 -23.45 -28.29 31.18
C SER A 107 -24.47 -28.70 32.27
N PRO A 108 -24.37 -29.84 33.00
CA PRO A 108 -23.33 -30.89 33.01
C PRO A 108 -23.87 -32.35 33.12
N ALA A 109 -22.99 -33.35 32.92
CA ALA A 109 -22.89 -34.63 33.68
C ALA A 109 -21.87 -35.54 32.95
N ALA A 110 -20.65 -35.70 33.45
CA ALA A 110 -20.21 -36.68 34.47
C ALA A 110 -20.16 -38.12 33.94
N GLU A 111 -18.95 -38.70 33.92
CA GLU A 111 -18.50 -40.03 34.41
C GLU A 111 -17.20 -40.39 33.64
N ALA A 112 -16.01 -40.10 34.17
CA ALA A 112 -15.23 -40.86 35.17
C ALA A 112 -14.58 -42.15 34.62
N SER A 113 -13.25 -42.09 34.45
CA SER A 113 -12.26 -43.10 34.86
C SER A 113 -10.87 -42.51 34.58
N ASP A 114 -10.12 -42.06 35.59
CA ASP A 114 -9.15 -42.84 36.37
C ASP A 114 -8.22 -43.67 35.47
N ASP A 115 -6.96 -43.26 35.31
CA ASP A 115 -5.91 -43.60 36.28
C ASP A 115 -4.60 -42.87 35.94
N ALA A 116 -3.89 -42.51 37.00
CA ALA A 116 -2.61 -41.83 36.98
C ALA A 116 -1.47 -42.79 36.63
N THR A 117 -0.35 -42.28 36.10
CA THR A 117 0.92 -42.41 36.82
C THR A 117 2.06 -41.58 36.22
N LYS A 118 2.88 -41.15 37.17
CA LYS A 118 3.99 -40.20 37.17
C LYS A 118 5.31 -40.97 37.13
N ALA A 119 6.30 -40.46 36.38
CA ALA A 119 7.74 -40.41 36.72
C ALA A 119 8.50 -40.01 35.44
N SER A 120 9.22 -38.88 35.36
CA SER A 120 10.47 -38.50 36.04
C SER A 120 11.69 -39.36 35.65
N SER A 121 12.78 -38.62 35.34
CA SER A 121 14.20 -39.01 35.31
C SER A 121 14.64 -40.01 34.22
N SER A 122 15.82 -39.93 33.61
CA SER A 122 16.98 -39.05 33.74
C SER A 122 18.03 -39.43 32.68
N SER A 123 18.92 -38.48 32.39
CA SER A 123 20.39 -38.64 32.24
C SER A 123 20.97 -39.55 31.14
N SER A 124 21.82 -38.96 30.28
CA SER A 124 23.30 -39.08 30.31
C SER A 124 23.86 -38.62 28.94
N ALA A 125 24.62 -37.54 28.82
CA ALA A 125 26.00 -37.26 29.28
C ALA A 125 27.10 -37.72 28.30
N ALA A 126 28.10 -36.84 28.19
CA ALA A 126 29.44 -36.94 27.59
C ALA A 126 29.58 -36.56 26.09
N ALA A 127 30.20 -35.45 25.67
CA ALA A 127 31.55 -34.91 25.97
C ALA A 127 32.64 -35.86 25.43
N THR A 128 33.70 -35.51 24.68
CA THR A 128 34.36 -34.29 24.19
C THR A 128 35.47 -34.78 23.23
N THR A 129 36.19 -33.84 22.60
CA THR A 129 37.61 -33.92 22.14
C THR A 129 37.84 -34.48 20.73
N ASN A 130 38.76 -33.98 19.90
CA ASN A 130 39.76 -32.94 20.09
C ASN A 130 40.21 -32.35 18.74
N ALA A 131 40.67 -31.10 18.80
CA ALA A 131 41.52 -30.45 17.81
C ALA A 131 42.90 -31.12 17.70
N LYS A 132 43.63 -30.89 16.58
CA LYS A 132 44.84 -30.01 16.54
C LYS A 132 45.85 -30.37 15.41
N THR A 133 46.22 -29.33 14.62
CA THR A 133 47.52 -29.03 13.93
C THR A 133 48.05 -29.98 12.82
N ASP A 134 48.92 -29.60 11.87
CA ASP A 134 49.89 -28.50 11.70
C ASP A 134 50.35 -28.39 10.22
N SER A 135 50.83 -27.19 9.81
CA SER A 135 51.85 -26.85 8.78
C SER A 135 51.89 -27.52 7.40
N GLY A 136 52.16 -26.88 6.25
CA GLY A 136 52.68 -25.55 5.91
C GLY A 136 53.50 -25.66 4.60
N SER A 137 53.40 -24.69 3.67
CA SER A 137 54.48 -24.19 2.77
C SER A 137 53.95 -23.38 1.57
N LYS A 138 54.74 -22.37 1.19
CA LYS A 138 54.52 -21.27 0.21
C LYS A 138 55.65 -21.30 -0.84
N PRO A 139 55.49 -20.81 -2.09
CA PRO A 139 56.02 -19.49 -2.54
C PRO A 139 55.14 -18.82 -3.64
N LYS A 140 55.31 -17.62 -4.21
CA LYS A 140 55.83 -16.25 -3.92
C LYS A 140 55.59 -15.42 -5.22
N GLY A 141 55.39 -14.09 -5.11
CA GLY A 141 55.57 -13.05 -6.16
C GLY A 141 54.28 -12.53 -6.81
N VAL A 142 54.02 -11.22 -7.03
CA VAL A 142 54.87 -10.02 -7.04
C VAL A 142 54.04 -8.73 -6.85
N SER A 143 54.61 -7.75 -6.13
CA SER A 143 54.54 -6.26 -6.22
C SER A 143 53.18 -5.52 -6.41
N SER A 144 52.68 -4.79 -5.39
CA SER A 144 52.91 -3.35 -5.10
C SER A 144 52.25 -2.38 -6.10
N VAL A 145 51.21 -1.63 -5.72
CA VAL A 145 51.36 -0.28 -5.15
C VAL A 145 50.43 -0.07 -3.95
N ALA A 146 51.04 0.35 -2.85
CA ALA A 146 50.42 0.69 -1.59
C ALA A 146 49.82 2.10 -1.60
N ALA A 147 48.69 2.21 -0.91
CA ALA A 147 48.49 3.11 0.22
C ALA A 147 48.40 4.63 -0.02
N ALA A 148 47.17 5.14 0.04
CA ALA A 148 46.82 6.27 0.90
C ALA A 148 45.30 6.26 1.17
N ARG A 149 44.91 6.55 2.42
CA ARG A 149 43.53 6.77 2.95
C ARG A 149 42.82 5.60 3.63
N ALA A 150 43.53 4.92 4.53
CA ALA A 150 42.93 4.23 5.68
C ALA A 150 43.61 4.73 6.97
N ALA A 151 43.40 6.02 7.27
CA ALA A 151 43.81 6.67 8.52
C ALA A 151 43.11 8.03 8.64
N ALA A 152 41.80 8.05 8.84
CA ALA A 152 41.06 9.26 9.24
C ALA A 152 39.79 8.93 10.05
N ASP A 153 39.76 7.77 10.70
CA ASP A 153 38.70 7.35 11.61
C ASP A 153 39.29 7.21 13.02
N ALA A 154 39.43 8.32 13.75
CA ALA A 154 39.80 8.30 15.17
C ALA A 154 39.58 9.61 15.97
N LYS A 155 39.02 10.69 15.39
CA LYS A 155 38.84 11.94 16.15
C LYS A 155 37.61 12.77 15.78
N LEU A 156 36.43 12.16 15.83
CA LEU A 156 35.16 12.87 16.10
C LEU A 156 34.07 11.90 16.62
N ALA A 157 34.38 11.10 17.64
CA ALA A 157 33.42 10.19 18.28
C ALA A 157 33.23 10.48 19.78
N ALA A 158 33.70 11.62 20.28
CA ALA A 158 33.73 11.94 21.71
C ALA A 158 33.15 13.32 22.05
N LYS A 159 31.95 13.67 21.56
CA LYS A 159 31.23 14.83 22.14
C LYS A 159 29.71 14.84 22.22
N ASN A 160 28.95 13.89 21.64
CA ASN A 160 27.49 13.86 21.86
C ASN A 160 27.10 12.65 22.72
N LYS A 161 27.44 12.76 24.01
CA LYS A 161 26.90 11.94 25.11
C LYS A 161 25.92 12.81 25.88
N ALA A 162 24.78 13.10 25.27
CA ALA A 162 23.55 13.53 25.91
C ALA A 162 22.44 13.47 24.85
N GLU A 163 21.35 12.80 25.19
CA GLU A 163 20.03 12.84 24.54
C GLU A 163 19.79 11.91 23.33
N GLY A 164 19.04 10.84 23.62
CA GLY A 164 17.98 10.29 22.76
C GLY A 164 18.40 9.51 21.52
N LYS A 165 18.97 8.31 21.69
CA LYS A 165 19.11 7.33 20.60
C LYS A 165 18.26 6.10 20.92
N GLY A 166 17.20 5.89 20.13
CA GLY A 166 16.30 4.76 20.20
C GLY A 166 17.05 3.44 20.10
N GLY A 167 17.04 2.69 21.19
CA GLY A 167 17.50 1.32 21.28
C GLY A 167 16.33 0.46 21.74
N GLY A 168 16.16 -0.70 21.12
CA GLY A 168 15.10 -1.66 21.43
C GLY A 168 15.05 -1.96 22.93
N SER A 169 14.08 -1.36 23.61
CA SER A 169 13.75 -1.66 25.00
C SER A 169 12.96 -2.95 25.06
N SER A 170 13.38 -3.81 26.00
CA SER A 170 12.74 -5.09 26.30
C SER A 170 11.27 -4.86 26.71
N ALA A 171 10.41 -5.87 26.55
CA ALA A 171 8.97 -5.74 26.80
C ALA A 171 8.64 -5.25 28.24
N SER A 172 9.53 -5.51 29.19
CA SER A 172 9.44 -5.06 30.59
C SER A 172 9.57 -3.54 30.78
N ASP A 173 10.25 -2.83 29.87
CA ASP A 173 10.55 -1.39 30.01
C ASP A 173 9.46 -0.47 29.43
N ARG A 174 8.41 -1.05 28.84
CA ARG A 174 7.29 -0.33 28.18
C ARG A 174 6.07 -0.16 29.08
N ALA A 175 6.07 -0.73 30.28
CA ALA A 175 4.96 -0.61 31.22
C ALA A 175 4.75 0.85 31.61
N GLY A 176 3.59 1.42 31.23
CA GLY A 176 3.21 2.80 31.55
C GLY A 176 3.75 3.89 30.62
N LYS A 177 4.36 3.53 29.48
CA LYS A 177 4.82 4.49 28.46
C LYS A 177 3.87 4.52 27.27
N LEU A 178 3.67 5.70 26.69
CA LEU A 178 2.91 5.93 25.46
C LEU A 178 3.82 5.78 24.25
N HIS A 179 3.26 5.39 23.11
CA HIS A 179 4.00 5.28 21.85
C HIS A 179 3.75 6.53 21.00
N CYS A 180 4.82 7.18 20.55
CA CYS A 180 4.70 8.34 19.69
C CYS A 180 4.28 7.95 18.27
N GLU A 181 3.23 8.58 17.77
CA GLU A 181 2.65 8.35 16.43
C GLU A 181 3.13 9.39 15.39
N HIS A 182 4.09 10.25 15.73
CA HIS A 182 4.74 11.13 14.76
C HIS A 182 5.67 10.34 13.82
N PHE A 183 5.71 10.75 12.55
CA PHE A 183 6.56 10.09 11.55
C PHE A 183 8.05 10.18 11.92
N GLY A 184 8.72 9.03 11.97
CA GLY A 184 10.17 8.92 12.21
C GLY A 184 10.60 9.01 13.67
N CYS A 185 9.68 9.19 14.63
CA CYS A 185 10.03 9.19 16.05
C CYS A 185 10.06 7.78 16.64
N ASN A 186 8.94 7.04 16.56
CA ASN A 186 8.76 5.67 17.09
C ASN A 186 9.22 5.46 18.55
N ALA A 187 9.33 6.54 19.33
CA ALA A 187 9.80 6.48 20.71
C ALA A 187 8.65 6.15 21.67
N TRP A 188 8.98 5.43 22.73
CA TRP A 188 8.10 5.24 23.89
C TRP A 188 8.41 6.34 24.91
N TYR A 189 7.43 7.16 25.25
CA TYR A 189 7.58 8.33 26.11
C TYR A 189 6.64 8.27 27.31
N ALA A 190 7.02 8.88 28.43
CA ALA A 190 6.12 9.13 29.55
C ALA A 190 5.50 10.53 29.40
N GLU A 191 4.22 10.70 29.75
CA GLU A 191 3.57 12.01 29.68
C GLU A 191 4.28 13.06 30.55
N SER A 192 4.91 12.64 31.65
CA SER A 192 5.71 13.49 32.52
C SER A 192 7.00 14.03 31.90
N GLU A 193 7.51 13.38 30.84
CA GLU A 193 8.74 13.76 30.13
C GLU A 193 8.41 14.47 28.79
N ASN A 194 7.12 14.65 28.49
CA ASN A 194 6.64 15.25 27.25
C ASN A 194 6.77 16.78 27.31
N ASN A 195 7.89 17.28 26.77
CA ASN A 195 8.15 18.71 26.65
C ASN A 195 8.02 19.15 25.18
N GLU A 196 7.87 20.46 24.93
CA GLU A 196 7.73 21.02 23.57
C GLU A 196 8.93 20.71 22.65
N THR A 197 10.06 20.28 23.20
CA THR A 197 11.27 19.90 22.45
C THR A 197 11.64 18.42 22.51
N ALA A 198 10.79 17.58 23.13
CA ALA A 198 11.10 16.18 23.39
C ALA A 198 11.06 15.29 22.14
N CYS A 199 10.17 15.56 21.19
CA CYS A 199 9.98 14.77 19.99
C CYS A 199 10.68 15.42 18.78
N LYS A 200 11.58 14.67 18.14
CA LYS A 200 12.10 15.00 16.81
C LYS A 200 11.39 14.13 15.78
N TYR A 201 10.69 14.75 14.84
CA TYR A 201 9.83 14.05 13.90
C TYR A 201 9.76 14.70 12.52
N HIS A 202 9.09 14.02 11.59
CA HIS A 202 8.76 14.53 10.27
C HIS A 202 7.30 14.94 10.20
N ALA A 203 7.02 16.16 9.75
CA ALA A 203 5.64 16.67 9.66
C ALA A 203 4.81 16.04 8.53
N LYS A 204 5.46 15.36 7.59
CA LYS A 204 4.82 14.79 6.40
C LYS A 204 5.22 13.32 6.20
N PRO A 205 4.37 12.51 5.54
CA PRO A 205 4.59 11.06 5.41
C PRO A 205 5.83 10.70 4.57
N PRO A 206 6.31 9.45 4.72
CA PRO A 206 7.40 8.92 3.90
C PRO A 206 6.96 8.68 2.45
N VAL A 207 7.93 8.79 1.54
CA VAL A 207 7.80 8.64 0.09
C VAL A 207 8.82 7.60 -0.38
N PHE A 208 8.34 6.66 -1.20
CA PHE A 208 9.16 5.60 -1.76
C PHE A 208 9.06 5.64 -3.29
N HIS A 209 10.15 6.01 -3.97
CA HIS A 209 10.20 6.15 -5.44
C HIS A 209 11.60 5.86 -5.99
N ASP A 210 11.72 5.08 -7.06
CA ASP A 210 13.01 4.70 -7.68
C ASP A 210 14.06 4.23 -6.67
N LEU A 211 13.68 3.31 -5.79
CA LEU A 211 14.52 2.77 -4.70
C LEU A 211 14.95 3.81 -3.63
N ARG A 212 14.63 5.10 -3.82
CA ARG A 212 14.85 6.17 -2.85
C ARG A 212 13.72 6.19 -1.83
N LYS A 213 14.09 6.38 -0.57
CA LYS A 213 13.18 6.43 0.58
C LYS A 213 13.46 7.71 1.33
N PHE A 214 12.48 8.58 1.49
CA PHE A 214 12.66 9.87 2.15
C PHE A 214 11.35 10.34 2.77
N TYR A 215 11.39 11.36 3.62
CA TYR A 215 10.17 12.02 4.11
C TYR A 215 9.83 13.21 3.22
N SER A 216 8.54 13.39 2.88
CA SER A 216 8.11 14.47 1.98
C SER A 216 8.37 15.90 2.51
N CYS A 217 8.66 16.06 3.81
CA CYS A 217 9.14 17.31 4.38
C CYS A 217 10.66 17.53 4.21
N CYS A 218 11.42 16.50 3.84
CA CYS A 218 12.88 16.52 3.67
C CYS A 218 13.32 15.71 2.45
N PRO A 219 13.05 16.17 1.22
CA PRO A 219 13.38 15.43 0.00
C PRO A 219 14.88 15.24 -0.23
N GLU A 220 15.73 16.06 0.41
CA GLU A 220 17.19 15.96 0.30
C GLU A 220 17.79 14.82 1.13
N LYS A 221 17.11 14.43 2.23
CA LYS A 221 17.55 13.32 3.09
C LYS A 221 17.01 12.01 2.55
N VAL A 222 17.81 11.33 1.72
CA VAL A 222 17.42 10.09 1.05
C VAL A 222 18.12 8.89 1.67
N GLY A 223 17.34 7.91 2.12
CA GLY A 223 17.78 6.56 2.44
C GLY A 223 17.68 5.64 1.22
N TRP A 224 18.76 4.93 0.91
CA TRP A 224 18.79 3.94 -0.19
C TRP A 224 18.35 2.55 0.28
N ASP A 225 18.69 2.19 1.52
CA ASP A 225 18.21 1.01 2.22
C ASP A 225 17.20 1.41 3.33
N TRP A 226 16.63 0.40 4.01
CA TRP A 226 15.67 0.64 5.09
C TRP A 226 16.34 1.28 6.31
N ASP A 227 17.52 0.80 6.69
CA ASP A 227 18.24 1.25 7.88
C ASP A 227 18.64 2.73 7.79
N SER A 228 19.11 3.17 6.61
CA SER A 228 19.45 4.57 6.33
C SER A 228 18.22 5.46 6.33
N PHE A 229 17.05 4.93 5.93
CA PHE A 229 15.78 5.66 6.00
C PHE A 229 15.29 5.82 7.44
N GLU A 230 15.36 4.76 8.25
CA GLU A 230 14.98 4.80 9.66
C GLU A 230 15.94 5.67 10.50
N ALA A 231 17.19 5.81 10.05
CA ALA A 231 18.17 6.72 10.64
C ALA A 231 17.98 8.20 10.27
N ILE A 232 17.04 8.55 9.37
CA ILE A 232 16.79 9.96 9.02
C ILE A 232 16.22 10.68 10.25
N GLU A 233 16.98 11.64 10.76
CA GLU A 233 16.53 12.46 11.89
C GLU A 233 15.40 13.41 11.47
N GLY A 234 14.35 13.44 12.32
CA GLY A 234 13.22 14.36 12.22
C GLY A 234 13.63 15.82 12.01
N CYS A 235 12.92 16.50 11.12
CA CYS A 235 13.18 17.92 10.81
C CYS A 235 12.37 18.91 11.64
N CYS A 236 11.36 18.41 12.33
CA CYS A 236 10.49 19.19 13.20
C CYS A 236 10.71 18.76 14.64
N VAL A 237 10.48 19.70 15.55
CA VAL A 237 10.60 19.50 16.99
C VAL A 237 9.27 19.87 17.62
N GLY A 238 8.81 19.10 18.60
CA GLY A 238 7.51 19.27 19.25
C GLY A 238 7.31 18.34 20.44
N PRO A 239 6.14 18.38 21.09
CA PRO A 239 5.75 17.34 22.03
C PRO A 239 5.48 16.02 21.31
N HIS A 240 5.65 14.92 22.03
CA HIS A 240 5.17 13.63 21.58
C HIS A 240 3.63 13.59 21.61
N THR A 241 3.08 12.86 20.65
CA THR A 241 1.64 12.70 20.46
C THR A 241 1.30 11.23 20.27
N THR A 242 0.19 10.79 20.86
CA THR A 242 -0.39 9.44 20.67
C THR A 242 -1.49 9.45 19.59
N GLU A 243 -1.89 10.62 19.12
CA GLU A 243 -2.82 10.74 18.00
C GLU A 243 -2.13 10.43 16.67
N LYS A 244 -2.78 9.61 15.85
CA LYS A 244 -2.29 9.31 14.50
C LYS A 244 -2.39 10.57 13.64
N GLN A 245 -1.22 11.09 13.25
CA GLN A 245 -1.17 12.11 12.22
C GLN A 245 -1.85 11.55 10.96
N GLY A 246 -2.71 12.38 10.35
CA GLY A 246 -3.80 11.97 9.44
C GLY A 246 -3.47 10.87 8.45
N LYS A 247 -4.53 10.13 8.06
CA LYS A 247 -4.54 8.97 7.14
C LYS A 247 -3.24 8.86 6.35
N GLN A 248 -2.38 7.93 6.75
CA GLN A 248 -1.11 7.60 6.10
C GLN A 248 -1.35 7.46 4.59
N MET A 249 -1.23 8.57 3.87
CA MET A 249 -1.37 8.60 2.42
C MET A 249 -0.01 8.10 1.96
N PHE A 250 0.03 6.81 1.67
CA PHE A 250 1.17 6.18 1.08
C PHE A 250 1.34 6.81 -0.31
N LEU A 251 2.11 7.90 -0.39
CA LEU A 251 2.54 8.54 -1.64
C LEU A 251 3.56 7.64 -2.38
N GLY A 252 3.27 6.33 -2.44
CA GLY A 252 3.87 5.44 -3.42
C GLY A 252 3.51 5.95 -4.80
N GLY A 253 4.41 5.77 -5.77
CA GLY A 253 4.43 6.43 -7.08
C GLY A 253 3.18 6.36 -7.97
N THR A 254 2.07 5.76 -7.52
CA THR A 254 0.74 5.95 -8.11
C THR A 254 0.17 7.35 -7.91
N ASP A 255 0.44 8.00 -6.78
CA ASP A 255 -0.26 9.26 -6.43
C ASP A 255 0.38 10.47 -7.13
N VAL A 256 1.70 10.47 -7.30
CA VAL A 256 2.40 11.52 -8.09
C VAL A 256 2.09 11.39 -9.58
N ARG A 257 1.73 10.18 -10.06
CA ARG A 257 1.28 10.00 -11.44
C ARG A 257 -0.16 10.48 -11.64
N ALA A 258 -1.00 10.50 -10.60
CA ALA A 258 -2.35 11.08 -10.68
C ALA A 258 -2.33 12.61 -10.83
N GLU A 259 -1.32 13.29 -10.28
CA GLU A 259 -1.15 14.74 -10.47
C GLU A 259 -0.55 15.10 -11.84
N ALA A 260 0.16 14.17 -12.50
CA ALA A 260 0.83 14.38 -13.79
C ALA A 260 0.11 13.75 -15.00
N ALA A 261 -0.74 12.74 -14.80
CA ALA A 261 -1.51 12.12 -15.86
C ALA A 261 -2.91 12.74 -15.91
N GLY A 262 -3.17 13.51 -16.96
CA GLY A 262 -4.49 14.07 -17.27
C GLY A 262 -5.57 13.00 -17.15
N GLY A 263 -6.43 13.15 -16.13
CA GLY A 263 -7.50 12.22 -15.82
C GLY A 263 -8.72 12.45 -16.70
N THR A 264 -9.12 11.40 -17.40
CA THR A 264 -10.48 11.18 -17.91
C THR A 264 -11.51 11.31 -16.78
N ILE A 265 -12.59 12.02 -17.09
CA ILE A 265 -13.76 12.26 -16.24
C ILE A 265 -14.52 10.97 -15.92
N THR A 266 -14.55 10.55 -14.65
CA THR A 266 -15.66 9.77 -14.10
C THR A 266 -16.00 10.30 -12.71
N GLU A 267 -17.30 10.40 -12.48
CA GLU A 267 -17.99 11.19 -11.47
C GLU A 267 -17.63 10.78 -10.03
N GLY A 268 -17.21 11.75 -9.20
CA GLY A 268 -17.06 11.51 -7.76
C GLY A 268 -15.95 12.29 -7.04
N ALA A 269 -15.06 12.99 -7.75
CA ALA A 269 -14.10 13.91 -7.12
C ALA A 269 -14.75 15.30 -6.88
N PRO A 270 -14.34 16.07 -5.84
CA PRO A 270 -14.84 17.43 -5.64
C PRO A 270 -14.62 18.20 -6.94
N GLN A 271 -15.71 18.58 -7.60
CA GLN A 271 -15.66 19.26 -8.88
C GLN A 271 -14.80 20.51 -8.67
N ARG A 272 -13.64 20.56 -9.34
CA ARG A 272 -12.93 21.84 -9.46
C ARG A 272 -13.95 22.82 -10.02
N ILE A 273 -14.27 23.85 -9.24
CA ILE A 273 -15.10 24.97 -9.70
C ILE A 273 -14.36 25.57 -10.88
N PHE A 274 -14.76 25.15 -12.07
CA PHE A 274 -14.13 25.53 -13.30
C PHE A 274 -14.71 26.88 -13.67
N THR A 275 -13.90 27.92 -13.54
CA THR A 275 -14.34 29.29 -13.80
C THR A 275 -14.69 29.44 -15.28
N GLY A 276 -15.50 30.44 -15.63
CA GLY A 276 -15.78 30.77 -17.03
C GLY A 276 -14.51 31.00 -17.85
N PHE A 277 -13.46 31.53 -17.22
CA PHE A 277 -12.17 31.72 -17.86
C PHE A 277 -11.46 30.39 -18.16
N ASP A 278 -11.49 29.45 -17.23
CA ASP A 278 -10.90 28.13 -17.44
C ASP A 278 -11.61 27.39 -18.60
N LYS A 279 -12.94 27.51 -18.70
CA LYS A 279 -13.75 26.98 -19.84
C LYS A 279 -13.30 27.55 -21.18
N LEU A 280 -13.12 28.85 -21.24
CA LEU A 280 -12.65 29.53 -22.45
C LEU A 280 -11.23 29.10 -22.82
N SER A 281 -10.35 28.93 -21.84
CA SER A 281 -8.96 28.51 -22.07
C SER A 281 -8.86 27.08 -22.64
N ALA A 282 -9.67 26.14 -22.11
CA ALA A 282 -9.73 24.78 -22.62
C ALA A 282 -10.30 24.73 -24.04
N THR A 283 -11.38 25.50 -24.27
CA THR A 283 -12.03 25.59 -25.59
C THR A 283 -11.09 26.17 -26.64
N ARG A 284 -10.31 27.21 -26.29
CA ARG A 284 -9.27 27.78 -27.17
C ARG A 284 -8.25 26.72 -27.60
N LYS A 285 -7.79 25.90 -26.65
CA LYS A 285 -6.82 24.83 -26.91
C LYS A 285 -7.40 23.80 -27.88
N THR A 286 -8.63 23.32 -27.64
CA THR A 286 -9.26 22.33 -28.52
C THR A 286 -9.53 22.86 -29.93
N LEU A 287 -9.95 24.12 -30.06
CA LEU A 287 -10.17 24.75 -31.37
C LEU A 287 -8.85 24.97 -32.12
N ALA A 288 -7.77 25.30 -31.40
CA ALA A 288 -6.43 25.37 -31.99
C ALA A 288 -5.95 24.01 -32.50
N ASP A 289 -6.20 22.93 -31.77
CA ASP A 289 -5.86 21.56 -32.19
C ASP A 289 -6.64 21.12 -33.45
N ILE A 290 -7.85 21.66 -33.66
CA ILE A 290 -8.68 21.44 -34.86
C ILE A 290 -8.29 22.38 -36.02
N GLY A 291 -7.32 23.28 -35.80
CA GLY A 291 -6.78 24.18 -36.83
C GLY A 291 -7.45 25.56 -36.91
N VAL A 292 -8.30 25.92 -35.94
CA VAL A 292 -8.83 27.28 -35.82
C VAL A 292 -7.76 28.17 -35.17
N PRO A 293 -7.34 29.28 -35.79
CA PRO A 293 -6.29 30.12 -35.23
C PRO A 293 -6.73 30.71 -33.88
N GLY A 294 -5.89 30.55 -32.86
CA GLY A 294 -6.18 31.05 -31.51
C GLY A 294 -6.47 32.55 -31.46
N SER A 295 -5.90 33.34 -32.39
CA SER A 295 -6.20 34.77 -32.54
C SER A 295 -7.64 35.06 -32.94
N ALA A 296 -8.26 34.22 -33.78
CA ALA A 296 -9.68 34.37 -34.14
C ALA A 296 -10.58 34.04 -32.94
N PHE A 297 -10.20 33.04 -32.15
CA PHE A 297 -10.89 32.71 -30.91
C PHE A 297 -10.80 33.86 -29.89
N ASP A 298 -9.60 34.42 -29.68
CA ASP A 298 -9.38 35.53 -28.75
C ASP A 298 -10.17 36.78 -29.17
N ALA A 299 -10.19 37.11 -30.45
CA ALA A 299 -10.98 38.22 -30.98
C ALA A 299 -12.49 38.02 -30.76
N ALA A 300 -13.01 36.80 -30.95
CA ALA A 300 -14.42 36.48 -30.71
C ALA A 300 -14.76 36.55 -29.21
N ARG A 301 -13.89 36.04 -28.33
CA ARG A 301 -14.04 36.11 -26.88
C ARG A 301 -14.06 37.55 -26.39
N ASP A 302 -13.12 38.38 -26.86
CA ASP A 302 -12.98 39.78 -26.42
C ASP A 302 -14.17 40.64 -26.91
N ALA A 303 -14.68 40.36 -28.12
CA ALA A 303 -15.91 40.98 -28.63
C ALA A 303 -17.16 40.61 -27.81
N LEU A 304 -17.22 39.39 -27.26
CA LEU A 304 -18.29 38.99 -26.35
C LEU A 304 -18.11 39.59 -24.95
N LYS A 305 -16.87 39.66 -24.45
CA LYS A 305 -16.55 40.32 -23.17
C LYS A 305 -16.99 41.78 -23.15
N ALA A 306 -16.74 42.52 -24.23
CA ALA A 306 -17.15 43.91 -24.39
C ALA A 306 -18.68 44.11 -24.31
N LYS A 307 -19.50 43.08 -24.60
CA LYS A 307 -20.96 43.14 -24.45
C LYS A 307 -21.43 42.94 -23.01
N HIS A 308 -20.62 42.29 -22.19
CA HIS A 308 -20.93 41.98 -20.78
C HIS A 308 -20.26 42.96 -19.81
N GLU A 309 -19.31 43.77 -20.26
CA GLU A 309 -18.64 44.82 -19.45
C GLU A 309 -19.43 46.15 -19.33
N SER A 310 -20.67 46.23 -19.82
CA SER A 310 -21.47 47.47 -19.80
C SER A 310 -22.23 47.76 -18.49
N GLY A 311 -22.02 46.97 -17.44
CA GLY A 311 -22.65 47.13 -16.12
C GLY A 311 -21.61 47.41 -15.03
N SER A 312 -21.72 48.56 -14.38
CA SER A 312 -20.87 48.97 -13.26
C SER A 312 -20.92 47.94 -12.11
N GLY A 313 -19.85 47.16 -11.93
CA GLY A 313 -19.53 46.49 -10.66
C GLY A 313 -19.94 45.03 -10.51
N GLU A 314 -20.01 44.25 -11.58
CA GLU A 314 -20.23 42.79 -11.47
C GLU A 314 -18.91 42.01 -11.30
N ASP A 315 -18.97 40.96 -10.47
CA ASP A 315 -17.85 40.05 -10.18
C ASP A 315 -17.23 39.53 -11.48
N ALA A 316 -15.91 39.74 -11.66
CA ALA A 316 -15.19 39.39 -12.89
C ALA A 316 -15.40 37.92 -13.30
N ASP A 317 -15.60 37.03 -12.34
CA ASP A 317 -15.88 35.61 -12.58
C ASP A 317 -17.23 35.37 -13.27
N LYS A 318 -18.27 36.15 -12.91
CA LYS A 318 -19.60 36.07 -13.54
C LYS A 318 -19.57 36.57 -14.98
N VAL A 319 -18.78 37.60 -15.26
CA VAL A 319 -18.56 38.11 -16.63
C VAL A 319 -17.97 37.01 -17.51
N TRP A 320 -16.96 36.29 -17.02
CA TRP A 320 -16.36 35.20 -17.79
C TRP A 320 -17.28 33.99 -17.95
N ASP A 321 -18.11 33.67 -16.96
CA ASP A 321 -19.14 32.63 -17.13
C ASP A 321 -20.17 33.02 -18.19
N ALA A 322 -20.64 34.26 -18.21
CA ALA A 322 -21.56 34.78 -19.23
C ALA A 322 -20.94 34.76 -20.64
N VAL A 323 -19.68 35.20 -20.76
CA VAL A 323 -18.92 35.13 -22.03
C VAL A 323 -18.77 33.68 -22.50
N SER A 324 -18.48 32.74 -21.60
CA SER A 324 -18.36 31.32 -21.94
C SER A 324 -19.68 30.72 -22.45
N ALA A 325 -20.80 31.09 -21.84
CA ALA A 325 -22.13 30.62 -22.23
C ALA A 325 -22.55 31.17 -23.60
N ASP A 326 -22.31 32.46 -23.86
CA ASP A 326 -22.66 33.07 -25.14
C ASP A 326 -21.77 32.57 -26.28
N LEU A 327 -20.48 32.35 -26.02
CA LEU A 327 -19.60 31.73 -27.01
C LEU A 327 -20.07 30.32 -27.38
N GLY A 328 -20.51 29.53 -26.38
CA GLY A 328 -21.10 28.22 -26.61
C GLY A 328 -22.33 28.26 -27.51
N LYS A 329 -23.23 29.24 -27.33
CA LYS A 329 -24.40 29.43 -28.20
C LYS A 329 -23.99 29.77 -29.63
N VAL A 330 -23.04 30.68 -29.82
CA VAL A 330 -22.55 31.10 -31.14
C VAL A 330 -21.95 29.91 -31.90
N ILE A 331 -21.11 29.11 -31.24
CA ILE A 331 -20.51 27.91 -31.85
C ILE A 331 -21.60 26.90 -32.21
N THR A 332 -22.58 26.68 -31.33
CA THR A 332 -23.70 25.76 -31.59
C THR A 332 -24.52 26.18 -32.80
N THR A 333 -24.92 27.46 -32.89
CA THR A 333 -25.66 27.98 -34.03
C THR A 333 -24.86 27.88 -35.34
N ALA A 334 -23.54 28.11 -35.29
CA ALA A 334 -22.69 27.94 -36.46
C ALA A 334 -22.65 26.47 -36.93
N LEU A 335 -22.55 25.51 -35.99
CA LEU A 335 -22.56 24.08 -36.30
C LEU A 335 -23.92 23.61 -36.85
N GLU A 336 -25.03 24.09 -36.28
CA GLU A 336 -26.39 23.83 -36.78
C GLU A 336 -26.60 24.42 -38.19
N GLY A 337 -26.04 25.58 -38.47
CA GLY A 337 -26.04 26.19 -39.79
C GLY A 337 -25.31 25.34 -40.84
N VAL A 338 -24.16 24.75 -40.47
CA VAL A 338 -23.44 23.80 -41.34
C VAL A 338 -24.22 22.51 -41.54
N ALA A 339 -24.86 21.99 -40.49
CA ALA A 339 -25.71 20.80 -40.58
C ALA A 339 -26.94 21.00 -41.48
N SER A 340 -27.47 22.23 -41.51
CA SER A 340 -28.63 22.63 -42.32
C SER A 340 -28.29 23.03 -43.76
N ALA A 341 -27.00 23.21 -44.07
CA ALA A 341 -26.52 23.57 -45.41
C ALA A 341 -26.37 22.35 -46.35
N LYS A 342 -27.08 21.25 -46.06
CA LYS A 342 -26.99 19.97 -46.76
C LYS A 342 -28.29 19.61 -47.49
#